data_AF-V6I097-F1
#
_entry.id   AF-V6I097-F1
#
_cell.length_a   1.000
_cell.length_b   1.000
_cell.length_c   1.000
_cell.angle_alpha   90.00
_cell.angle_beta   90.00
_cell.angle_gamma   90.00
#
_symmetry.space_group_name_H-M   'P 1'
#
loop_
_entity.id
_entity.type
_entity.pdbx_description
1 polymer ?
#
loop_
_entity_poly.entity_id
_entity_poly.type
_entity_poly.pdbx_seq_one_letter_code
_entity_poly.pdbx_strand_id
1 'polypeptide(L)'
;MFLNFLQIVLIPFRLIFQLIRWIRFRFLSNRHYFLEIPSEFTNYRKSFLMRLLSSKEENSFFTDFLLELKLLSQVPGLKKVSVLIRQPEYGFGEVLSIAERLLILKESGVTLDGFALTGGLKSLFLLGICNERFSSESSEFFPVLPSTESFFFGNAGKKWGVKVETFQSGPYKSFGESFQRDKFSPKARENLNFLLKQMTDDLESLFKRYTGFALKTFSEPFLSAKTLKERKFVTGFLNEEDFKENFLYLNYENEKEDQKPLAKELTLSSLYRFSKLRNFKLLPKRAPIVAVLPLKGTIHHDTIGKGEGKTDGISYYAVRNALKELRDESSVKAVVLEVDSPGGSAFVSELLYQEILKLQKKKPVYAYVQNVSASGGYYLSCGASKIYSSPYGIVGSIGSLSLRLDLKNFYSKLGVTKDRVGFYKYRDLLSEYGPIRPESRKLMRQEIKESEGLFYKRVADARKIPISTLDKRFGQGRVFTSSQFLKEKMIDSITDFLGLLEDIKQELKTQRLEIRYLPTLFTFQNFLRSLKPGFLVNRLGGNFTSFFPEVLQSTSIKMIDPLRRKFQCTEVEFLLQSAFWNQG
;
A
#
# COMPACT_ATOMS: atom_id res chain seq x y z
N MET A 1 24.81 17.75 24.67
CA MET A 1 25.55 17.28 25.87
C MET A 1 24.66 16.50 26.84
N PHE A 2 23.47 17.00 27.21
CA PHE A 2 22.56 16.33 28.15
C PHE A 2 22.22 14.85 27.84
N LEU A 3 21.90 14.52 26.58
CA LEU A 3 21.60 13.13 26.17
C LEU A 3 22.79 12.17 26.33
N ASN A 4 24.03 12.65 26.10
CA ASN A 4 25.23 11.83 26.25
C ASN A 4 25.53 11.59 27.74
N PHE A 5 25.34 12.61 28.58
CA PHE A 5 25.44 12.48 30.03
C PHE A 5 24.41 11.46 30.56
N LEU A 6 23.14 11.57 30.15
CA LEU A 6 22.09 10.63 30.52
C LEU A 6 22.41 9.19 30.06
N GLN A 7 22.98 9.02 28.87
CA GLN A 7 23.41 7.70 28.39
C GLN A 7 24.48 7.06 29.28
N ILE A 8 25.40 7.86 29.83
CA ILE A 8 26.46 7.40 30.73
C ILE A 8 25.88 7.02 32.10
N VAL A 9 25.04 7.89 32.68
CA VAL A 9 24.39 7.65 33.99
C VAL A 9 23.53 6.38 33.96
N LEU A 10 22.89 6.09 32.83
CA LEU A 10 22.02 4.91 32.68
C LEU A 10 22.76 3.61 32.35
N ILE A 11 24.10 3.60 32.22
CA ILE A 11 24.87 2.38 31.87
C ILE A 11 24.58 1.21 32.84
N PRO A 12 24.62 1.38 34.18
CA PRO A 12 24.38 0.28 35.11
C PRO A 12 22.99 -0.36 34.93
N PHE A 13 21.95 0.46 34.82
CA PHE A 13 20.59 -0.01 34.57
C PHE A 13 20.49 -0.76 33.24
N ARG A 14 21.14 -0.27 32.19
CA ARG A 14 21.13 -0.92 30.87
C ARG A 14 21.82 -2.27 30.88
N LEU A 15 22.90 -2.43 31.64
CA LEU A 15 23.57 -3.71 31.86
C LEU A 15 22.68 -4.69 32.64
N ILE A 16 22.00 -4.23 33.69
CA ILE A 16 21.04 -5.04 34.45
C ILE A 16 19.89 -5.53 33.54
N PHE A 17 19.26 -4.64 32.78
CA PHE A 17 18.21 -5.02 31.83
C PHE A 17 18.72 -5.98 30.74
N GLN A 18 19.95 -5.82 30.29
CA GLN A 18 20.58 -6.72 29.33
C GLN A 18 20.80 -8.11 29.94
N LEU A 19 21.27 -8.18 31.19
CA LEU A 19 21.42 -9.43 31.93
C LEU A 19 20.07 -10.14 32.13
N ILE A 20 19.03 -9.41 32.55
CA ILE A 20 17.67 -9.96 32.70
C ILE A 20 17.15 -10.53 31.38
N ARG A 21 17.35 -9.81 30.26
CA ARG A 21 16.98 -10.31 28.92
C ARG A 21 17.75 -11.57 28.56
N TRP A 22 19.05 -11.61 28.87
CA TRP A 22 19.91 -12.75 28.57
C TRP A 22 19.49 -14.00 29.36
N ILE A 23 19.31 -13.86 30.68
CA ILE A 23 18.82 -14.93 31.56
C ILE A 23 17.50 -15.48 31.03
N ARG A 24 16.50 -14.60 30.83
CA ARG A 24 15.18 -15.01 30.31
C ARG A 24 15.27 -15.72 28.96
N PHE A 25 16.18 -15.30 28.09
CA PHE A 25 16.36 -15.91 26.78
C PHE A 25 17.09 -17.26 26.83
N ARG A 26 18.02 -17.45 27.77
CA ARG A 26 18.77 -18.70 27.91
C ARG A 26 17.90 -19.86 28.41
N PHE A 27 16.87 -19.57 29.21
CA PHE A 27 15.91 -20.57 29.70
C PHE A 27 14.70 -20.82 28.77
N LEU A 28 14.71 -20.27 27.54
CA LEU A 28 13.74 -20.62 26.49
C LEU A 28 14.20 -21.89 25.77
N SER A 29 13.73 -23.06 26.25
CA SER A 29 14.19 -24.40 25.87
C SER A 29 13.60 -24.95 24.56
N ASN A 30 12.41 -24.50 24.16
CA ASN A 30 11.75 -24.87 22.91
C ASN A 30 11.10 -23.62 22.32
N ARG A 31 11.26 -23.39 21.02
CA ARG A 31 10.85 -22.15 20.36
C ARG A 31 9.96 -22.52 19.18
N HIS A 32 8.68 -22.67 19.47
CA HIS A 32 7.61 -22.75 18.47
C HIS A 32 6.93 -21.39 18.44
N TYR A 33 6.55 -20.91 17.26
CA TYR A 33 5.84 -19.63 17.11
C TYR A 33 4.52 -19.86 16.38
N PHE A 34 3.42 -19.34 16.91
CA PHE A 34 2.18 -19.26 16.18
C PHE A 34 2.10 -17.90 15.47
N LEU A 35 1.89 -17.92 14.17
CA LEU A 35 1.81 -16.74 13.31
C LEU A 35 0.47 -16.74 12.59
N GLU A 36 -0.33 -15.71 12.80
CA GLU A 36 -1.51 -15.45 11.97
C GLU A 36 -1.17 -14.39 10.90
N ILE A 37 -1.31 -14.77 9.63
CA ILE A 37 -1.29 -13.84 8.50
C ILE A 37 -2.73 -13.33 8.34
N PRO A 38 -3.00 -12.03 8.61
CA PRO A 38 -4.35 -11.50 8.55
C PRO A 38 -4.84 -11.35 7.09
N SER A 39 -6.15 -11.21 6.92
CA SER A 39 -6.77 -10.95 5.62
C SER A 39 -6.43 -9.55 5.09
N GLU A 40 -6.32 -8.59 6.01
CA GLU A 40 -6.04 -7.18 5.72
C GLU A 40 -4.95 -6.66 6.67
N PHE A 41 -4.21 -5.65 6.23
CA PHE A 41 -3.29 -4.88 7.07
C PHE A 41 -3.83 -3.47 7.27
N THR A 42 -3.54 -2.86 8.41
CA THR A 42 -3.91 -1.46 8.64
C THR A 42 -3.07 -0.53 7.74
N ASN A 43 -3.71 0.53 7.23
CA ASN A 43 -3.04 1.55 6.43
C ASN A 43 -2.30 2.59 7.28
N TYR A 44 -2.55 2.63 8.59
CA TYR A 44 -1.96 3.59 9.50
C TYR A 44 -1.36 2.89 10.71
N ARG A 45 -0.31 3.50 11.27
CA ARG A 45 0.29 3.04 12.51
C ARG A 45 -0.37 3.77 13.69
N LYS A 46 -0.86 3.02 14.67
CA LYS A 46 -1.35 3.61 15.93
C LYS A 46 -0.19 3.94 16.86
N SER A 47 -0.27 5.10 17.50
CA SER A 47 0.63 5.46 18.59
C SER A 47 0.44 4.53 19.79
N PHE A 48 1.45 4.46 20.66
CA PHE A 48 1.37 3.67 21.89
C PHE A 48 0.13 4.02 22.74
N LEU A 49 -0.16 5.32 22.88
CA LEU A 49 -1.33 5.81 23.63
C LEU A 49 -2.65 5.36 22.97
N MET A 50 -2.74 5.42 21.63
CA MET A 50 -3.91 4.97 20.89
C MET A 50 -4.14 3.46 21.04
N ARG A 51 -3.07 2.65 21.05
CA ARG A 51 -3.16 1.21 21.30
C ARG A 51 -3.65 0.90 22.71
N LEU A 52 -3.24 1.69 23.71
CA LEU A 52 -3.68 1.51 25.10
C LEU A 52 -5.18 1.85 25.30
N LEU A 53 -5.69 2.81 24.54
CA LEU A 53 -7.08 3.27 24.62
C LEU A 53 -8.04 2.44 23.75
N SER A 54 -7.54 1.73 22.75
CA SER A 54 -8.34 0.91 21.83
C SER A 54 -8.52 -0.51 22.40
N SER A 55 -9.77 -0.95 22.54
CA SER A 55 -10.11 -2.28 23.07
C SER A 55 -10.25 -3.38 22.01
N LYS A 56 -10.07 -3.05 20.72
CA LYS A 56 -10.21 -4.02 19.63
C LYS A 56 -8.84 -4.62 19.30
N GLU A 57 -8.80 -5.95 19.19
CA GLU A 57 -7.81 -6.62 18.36
C GLU A 57 -7.93 -6.04 16.95
N GLU A 58 -6.91 -5.31 16.52
CA GLU A 58 -6.89 -4.68 15.21
C GLU A 58 -5.67 -5.17 14.42
N ASN A 59 -5.86 -5.29 13.11
CA ASN A 59 -4.89 -5.81 12.17
C ASN A 59 -3.54 -5.08 12.27
N SER A 60 -2.45 -5.84 12.19
CA SER A 60 -1.09 -5.32 12.21
C SER A 60 -0.83 -4.36 11.04
N PHE A 61 0.10 -3.43 11.23
CA PHE A 61 0.64 -2.64 10.13
C PHE A 61 1.59 -3.52 9.30
N PHE A 62 1.49 -3.47 7.97
CA PHE A 62 2.18 -4.43 7.08
C PHE A 62 3.69 -4.50 7.32
N THR A 63 4.36 -3.36 7.44
CA THR A 63 5.82 -3.34 7.64
C THR A 63 6.23 -3.82 9.03
N ASP A 64 5.40 -3.57 10.05
CA ASP A 64 5.65 -4.10 11.39
C ASP A 64 5.55 -5.63 11.38
N PHE A 65 4.59 -6.18 10.61
CA PHE A 65 4.45 -7.62 10.37
C PHE A 65 5.66 -8.21 9.62
N LEU A 66 6.14 -7.57 8.54
CA LEU A 66 7.35 -8.02 7.84
C LEU A 66 8.60 -7.98 8.74
N LEU A 67 8.71 -6.97 9.61
CA LEU A 67 9.80 -6.88 10.58
C LEU A 67 9.71 -8.00 11.63
N GLU A 68 8.52 -8.37 12.06
CA GLU A 68 8.29 -9.52 12.94
C GLU A 68 8.79 -10.82 12.32
N LEU A 69 8.43 -11.10 11.06
CA LEU A 69 8.95 -12.27 10.33
C LEU A 69 10.48 -12.25 10.19
N LYS A 70 11.05 -11.07 9.92
CA LYS A 70 12.51 -10.90 9.89
C LYS A 70 13.17 -11.14 11.25
N LEU A 71 12.49 -10.83 12.35
CA LEU A 71 13.01 -11.13 13.69
C LEU A 71 12.95 -12.62 13.99
N LEU A 72 11.90 -13.32 13.54
CA LEU A 72 11.78 -14.76 13.70
C LEU A 72 12.97 -15.50 13.08
N SER A 73 13.41 -15.13 11.87
CA SER A 73 14.54 -15.79 11.19
C SER A 73 15.89 -15.61 11.89
N GLN A 74 15.91 -14.78 12.93
CA GLN A 74 17.10 -14.45 13.69
C GLN A 74 17.10 -15.08 15.08
N VAL A 75 16.01 -15.75 15.47
CA VAL A 75 15.87 -16.42 16.76
C VAL A 75 16.68 -17.72 16.73
N PRO A 76 17.76 -17.88 17.53
CA PRO A 76 18.54 -19.11 17.55
C PRO A 76 17.67 -20.30 17.95
N GLY A 77 17.80 -21.46 17.31
CA GLY A 77 17.04 -22.65 17.73
C GLY A 77 15.51 -22.51 17.68
N LEU A 78 14.97 -21.57 16.90
CA LEU A 78 13.58 -21.64 16.42
C LEU A 78 13.46 -22.94 15.61
N LYS A 79 12.50 -23.80 16.00
CA LYS A 79 12.36 -25.14 15.38
C LYS A 79 11.16 -25.20 14.43
N LYS A 80 10.04 -24.61 14.85
CA LYS A 80 8.76 -24.70 14.14
C LYS A 80 8.02 -23.36 14.19
N VAL A 81 7.39 -23.00 13.09
CA VAL A 81 6.42 -21.88 13.02
C VAL A 81 5.14 -22.41 12.41
N SER A 82 4.04 -22.27 13.13
CA SER A 82 2.71 -22.63 12.66
C SER A 82 2.03 -21.39 12.11
N VAL A 83 1.71 -21.42 10.82
CA VAL A 83 1.26 -20.27 10.04
C VAL A 83 -0.21 -20.43 9.68
N LEU A 84 -1.07 -19.68 10.35
CA LEU A 84 -2.49 -19.56 10.00
C LEU A 84 -2.65 -18.50 8.90
N ILE A 85 -3.15 -18.90 7.74
CA ILE A 85 -3.29 -18.04 6.56
C ILE A 85 -4.76 -17.69 6.41
N ARG A 86 -5.13 -16.46 6.77
CA ARG A 86 -6.42 -15.87 6.38
C ARG A 86 -6.40 -15.51 4.90
N GLN A 87 -7.58 -15.46 4.29
CA GLN A 87 -7.73 -15.09 2.88
C GLN A 87 -7.16 -13.67 2.62
N PRO A 88 -6.06 -13.52 1.87
CA PRO A 88 -5.45 -12.22 1.65
C PRO A 88 -6.32 -11.33 0.77
N GLU A 89 -6.63 -10.11 1.21
CA GLU A 89 -7.34 -9.08 0.43
C GLU A 89 -6.39 -8.10 -0.26
N TYR A 90 -5.15 -7.98 0.25
CA TYR A 90 -4.08 -7.16 -0.34
C TYR A 90 -3.48 -7.76 -1.63
N GLY A 91 -2.69 -6.95 -2.34
CA GLY A 91 -2.10 -7.33 -3.62
C GLY A 91 -0.98 -8.38 -3.53
N PHE A 92 -0.55 -8.87 -4.69
CA PHE A 92 0.53 -9.87 -4.78
C PHE A 92 1.89 -9.32 -4.34
N GLY A 93 2.12 -8.00 -4.39
CA GLY A 93 3.35 -7.40 -3.89
C GLY A 93 3.56 -7.67 -2.39
N GLU A 94 2.47 -7.57 -1.62
CA GLU A 94 2.48 -7.85 -0.18
C GLU A 94 2.64 -9.35 0.07
N VAL A 95 1.88 -10.19 -0.66
CA VAL A 95 1.99 -11.66 -0.61
C VAL A 95 3.42 -12.11 -0.86
N LEU A 96 4.10 -11.56 -1.87
CA LEU A 96 5.47 -11.92 -2.21
C LEU A 96 6.48 -11.45 -1.15
N SER A 97 6.24 -10.32 -0.52
CA SER A 97 7.08 -9.86 0.59
C SER A 97 6.94 -10.78 1.82
N ILE A 98 5.73 -11.25 2.12
CA ILE A 98 5.51 -12.26 3.18
C ILE A 98 6.18 -13.58 2.77
N ALA A 99 5.97 -14.01 1.54
CA ALA A 99 6.51 -15.26 1.00
C ALA A 99 8.03 -15.32 1.07
N GLU A 100 8.73 -14.23 0.72
CA GLU A 100 10.18 -14.14 0.83
C GLU A 100 10.65 -14.34 2.28
N ARG A 101 9.93 -13.78 3.26
CA ARG A 101 10.28 -13.94 4.67
C ARG A 101 10.00 -15.34 5.20
N LEU A 102 8.91 -15.96 4.76
CA LEU A 102 8.62 -17.37 5.07
C LEU A 102 9.65 -18.30 4.43
N LEU A 103 10.05 -18.06 3.18
CA LEU A 103 11.07 -18.85 2.50
C LEU A 103 12.41 -18.76 3.23
N ILE A 104 12.86 -17.56 3.61
CA ILE A 104 14.09 -17.37 4.40
C ILE A 104 14.01 -18.09 5.75
N LEU A 105 12.84 -18.09 6.40
CA LEU A 105 12.63 -18.86 7.63
C LEU A 105 12.82 -20.36 7.38
N LYS A 106 12.17 -20.90 6.35
CA LYS A 106 12.29 -22.31 5.96
C LYS A 106 13.73 -22.70 5.64
N GLU A 107 14.43 -21.88 4.85
CA GLU A 107 15.84 -22.09 4.49
C GLU A 107 16.79 -22.03 5.69
N SER A 108 16.42 -21.34 6.76
CA SER A 108 17.19 -21.34 8.02
C SER A 108 17.07 -22.64 8.84
N GLY A 109 16.31 -23.63 8.35
CA GLY A 109 16.08 -24.92 9.00
C GLY A 109 14.85 -24.96 9.91
N VAL A 110 13.99 -23.94 9.86
CA VAL A 110 12.73 -23.89 10.61
C VAL A 110 11.65 -24.65 9.83
N THR A 111 10.95 -25.57 10.48
CA THR A 111 9.78 -26.23 9.91
C THR A 111 8.58 -25.27 9.90
N LEU A 112 7.96 -25.09 8.74
CA LEU A 112 6.73 -24.31 8.59
C LEU A 112 5.54 -25.23 8.43
N ASP A 113 4.58 -25.14 9.35
CA ASP A 113 3.31 -25.86 9.24
C ASP A 113 2.22 -24.84 8.93
N GLY A 114 1.60 -24.93 7.76
CA GLY A 114 0.64 -23.96 7.28
C GLY A 114 -0.79 -24.48 7.38
N PHE A 115 -1.73 -23.60 7.69
CA PHE A 115 -3.16 -23.87 7.61
C PHE A 115 -3.86 -22.77 6.82
N ALA A 116 -4.75 -23.15 5.90
CA ALA A 116 -5.69 -22.23 5.28
C ALA A 116 -7.09 -22.85 5.27
N LEU A 117 -8.08 -22.13 5.80
CA LEU A 117 -9.46 -22.60 5.80
C LEU A 117 -10.09 -22.53 4.40
N THR A 118 -9.79 -21.45 3.67
CA THR A 118 -10.29 -21.18 2.32
C THR A 118 -9.43 -20.10 1.67
N GLY A 119 -9.74 -19.73 0.43
CA GLY A 119 -9.22 -18.55 -0.23
C GLY A 119 -9.01 -18.79 -1.71
N GLY A 120 -8.02 -18.11 -2.28
CA GLY A 120 -7.70 -18.23 -3.70
C GLY A 120 -6.22 -18.43 -3.94
N LEU A 121 -5.76 -17.98 -5.10
CA LEU A 121 -4.38 -18.19 -5.55
C LEU A 121 -3.34 -17.61 -4.57
N LYS A 122 -3.63 -16.49 -3.93
CA LYS A 122 -2.76 -15.86 -2.90
C LYS A 122 -2.63 -16.73 -1.64
N SER A 123 -3.72 -17.30 -1.15
CA SER A 123 -3.71 -18.21 0.01
C SER A 123 -2.93 -19.48 -0.31
N LEU A 124 -3.19 -20.07 -1.48
CA LEU A 124 -2.50 -21.27 -1.96
C LEU A 124 -1.00 -21.00 -2.17
N PHE A 125 -0.63 -19.82 -2.67
CA PHE A 125 0.77 -19.43 -2.82
C PHE A 125 1.50 -19.41 -1.47
N LEU A 126 0.93 -18.76 -0.44
CA LEU A 126 1.53 -18.71 0.90
C LEU A 126 1.55 -20.10 1.56
N LEU A 127 0.47 -20.86 1.44
CA LEU A 127 0.38 -22.22 1.98
C LEU A 127 1.44 -23.12 1.34
N GLY A 128 1.66 -23.00 0.03
CA GLY A 128 2.63 -23.78 -0.74
C GLY A 128 4.09 -23.64 -0.27
N ILE A 129 4.42 -22.58 0.47
CA ILE A 129 5.76 -22.38 1.04
C ILE A 129 5.99 -23.31 2.23
N CYS A 130 4.92 -23.66 2.96
CA CYS A 130 5.00 -24.47 4.18
C CYS A 130 5.43 -25.92 3.87
N ASN A 131 6.10 -26.56 4.84
CA ASN A 131 6.49 -27.95 4.79
C ASN A 131 5.26 -28.85 4.85
N GLU A 132 4.48 -28.69 5.92
CA GLU A 132 3.17 -29.31 6.08
C GLU A 132 2.06 -28.31 5.75
N ARG A 133 1.02 -28.76 5.07
CA ARG A 133 -0.03 -27.92 4.49
C ARG A 133 -1.38 -28.51 4.83
N PHE A 134 -2.02 -27.94 5.82
CA PHE A 134 -3.31 -28.36 6.36
C PHE A 134 -4.45 -27.49 5.84
N SER A 135 -5.62 -28.10 5.77
CA SER A 135 -6.89 -27.47 5.45
C SER A 135 -8.01 -28.30 6.08
N SER A 136 -9.22 -27.76 6.24
CA SER A 136 -10.36 -28.63 6.55
C SER A 136 -10.67 -29.52 5.34
N GLU A 137 -11.22 -30.71 5.58
CA GLU A 137 -11.60 -31.64 4.51
C GLU A 137 -12.67 -31.05 3.58
N SER A 138 -13.56 -30.22 4.12
CA SER A 138 -14.63 -29.52 3.40
C SER A 138 -14.20 -28.18 2.78
N SER A 139 -12.93 -27.79 2.94
CA SER A 139 -12.43 -26.53 2.41
C SER A 139 -12.45 -26.49 0.88
N GLU A 140 -12.85 -25.34 0.35
CA GLU A 140 -12.79 -25.01 -1.07
C GLU A 140 -11.92 -23.77 -1.30
N PHE A 141 -11.21 -23.79 -2.42
CA PHE A 141 -10.37 -22.70 -2.89
C PHE A 141 -10.80 -22.27 -4.29
N PHE A 142 -10.80 -20.95 -4.52
CA PHE A 142 -11.25 -20.30 -5.74
C PHE A 142 -10.08 -19.50 -6.36
N PRO A 143 -9.07 -20.18 -6.93
CA PRO A 143 -7.96 -19.49 -7.57
C PRO A 143 -8.43 -18.76 -8.84
N VAL A 144 -7.95 -17.53 -9.01
CA VAL A 144 -8.17 -16.74 -10.22
C VAL A 144 -6.82 -16.47 -10.85
N LEU A 145 -6.59 -17.05 -12.02
CA LEU A 145 -5.42 -16.75 -12.85
C LEU A 145 -5.55 -15.35 -13.47
N PRO A 146 -4.44 -14.74 -13.94
CA PRO A 146 -4.47 -13.40 -14.52
C PRO A 146 -5.50 -13.29 -15.65
N SER A 147 -6.53 -12.49 -15.39
CA SER A 147 -7.61 -12.22 -16.33
C SER A 147 -8.06 -10.76 -16.19
N THR A 148 -8.83 -10.29 -17.16
CA THR A 148 -9.42 -8.95 -17.10
C THR A 148 -10.84 -8.97 -17.64
N GLU A 149 -11.74 -8.43 -16.84
CA GLU A 149 -13.12 -8.16 -17.22
C GLU A 149 -13.38 -6.68 -16.94
N SER A 150 -13.96 -5.98 -17.91
CA SER A 150 -14.23 -4.56 -17.80
C SER A 150 -15.64 -4.25 -18.25
N PHE A 151 -16.30 -3.38 -17.52
CA PHE A 151 -17.58 -2.84 -17.94
C PHE A 151 -17.40 -1.92 -19.14
N PHE A 152 -18.31 -2.05 -20.10
CA PHE A 152 -18.45 -1.15 -21.24
C PHE A 152 -19.83 -0.48 -21.22
N PHE A 153 -19.82 0.84 -21.12
CA PHE A 153 -20.99 1.68 -20.96
C PHE A 153 -21.39 2.38 -22.26
N GLY A 154 -20.66 2.20 -23.37
CA GLY A 154 -20.96 2.91 -24.63
C GLY A 154 -22.37 2.64 -25.16
N ASN A 155 -22.86 1.40 -25.08
CA ASN A 155 -24.23 1.06 -25.50
C ASN A 155 -25.29 1.63 -24.54
N ALA A 156 -25.02 1.62 -23.23
CA ALA A 156 -25.89 2.28 -22.25
C ALA A 156 -25.97 3.79 -22.50
N GLY A 157 -24.82 4.43 -22.77
CA GLY A 157 -24.74 5.84 -23.14
C GLY A 157 -25.58 6.14 -24.38
N LYS A 158 -25.42 5.37 -25.46
CA LYS A 158 -26.27 5.49 -26.67
C LYS A 158 -27.76 5.37 -26.34
N LYS A 159 -28.15 4.39 -25.51
CA LYS A 159 -29.54 4.18 -25.09
C LYS A 159 -30.11 5.39 -24.35
N TRP A 160 -29.33 6.02 -23.48
CA TRP A 160 -29.78 7.16 -22.68
C TRP A 160 -29.49 8.53 -23.33
N GLY A 161 -28.85 8.58 -24.49
CA GLY A 161 -28.46 9.85 -25.13
C GLY A 161 -27.26 10.53 -24.48
N VAL A 162 -26.45 9.78 -23.72
CA VAL A 162 -25.19 10.22 -23.14
C VAL A 162 -24.06 9.77 -24.07
N LYS A 163 -23.35 10.71 -24.67
CA LYS A 163 -22.19 10.43 -25.52
C LYS A 163 -20.91 10.82 -24.80
N VAL A 164 -19.89 9.96 -24.87
CA VAL A 164 -18.56 10.26 -24.32
C VAL A 164 -17.59 10.47 -25.47
N GLU A 165 -17.00 11.66 -25.52
CA GLU A 165 -15.90 12.00 -26.41
C GLU A 165 -14.58 11.75 -25.70
N THR A 166 -13.71 10.97 -26.33
CA THR A 166 -12.40 10.59 -25.80
C THR A 166 -11.31 11.27 -26.63
N PHE A 167 -10.33 11.85 -25.94
CA PHE A 167 -9.13 12.40 -26.52
C PHE A 167 -7.96 11.68 -25.88
N GLN A 168 -7.30 10.79 -26.61
CA GLN A 168 -6.22 9.95 -26.08
C GLN A 168 -4.96 10.13 -26.92
N SER A 169 -3.81 10.04 -26.26
CA SER A 169 -2.52 10.29 -26.89
C SER A 169 -1.98 9.11 -27.70
N GLY A 170 -2.44 7.88 -27.41
CA GLY A 170 -2.03 6.68 -28.15
C GLY A 170 -3.09 5.57 -28.21
N PRO A 171 -2.93 4.60 -29.13
CA PRO A 171 -3.89 3.51 -29.35
C PRO A 171 -4.02 2.51 -28.19
N TYR A 172 -3.06 2.45 -27.26
CA TYR A 172 -3.10 1.54 -26.12
C TYR A 172 -3.64 2.19 -24.84
N LYS A 173 -3.88 3.52 -24.85
CA LYS A 173 -4.48 4.25 -23.72
C LYS A 173 -6.00 4.02 -23.70
N SER A 174 -6.40 2.85 -23.22
CA SER A 174 -7.74 2.29 -23.44
C SER A 174 -8.81 2.65 -22.40
N PHE A 175 -8.48 3.35 -21.31
CA PHE A 175 -9.45 3.67 -20.25
C PHE A 175 -10.72 4.37 -20.76
N GLY A 176 -10.60 5.28 -21.73
CA GLY A 176 -11.75 5.96 -22.33
C GLY A 176 -12.66 5.05 -23.14
N GLU A 177 -12.15 3.90 -23.61
CA GLU A 177 -12.92 2.96 -24.43
C GLU A 177 -14.11 2.37 -23.65
N SER A 178 -13.97 2.16 -22.33
CA SER A 178 -15.05 1.68 -21.46
C SER A 178 -16.30 2.57 -21.51
N PHE A 179 -16.16 3.86 -21.82
CA PHE A 179 -17.28 4.80 -21.88
C PHE A 179 -17.76 5.09 -23.30
N GLN A 180 -16.92 4.84 -24.30
CA GLN A 180 -17.21 5.14 -25.70
C GLN A 180 -17.68 3.91 -26.49
N ARG A 181 -17.22 2.72 -26.11
CA ARG A 181 -17.37 1.47 -26.87
C ARG A 181 -18.18 0.45 -26.07
N ASP A 182 -18.42 -0.69 -26.69
CA ASP A 182 -19.04 -1.89 -26.13
C ASP A 182 -18.03 -3.01 -25.84
N LYS A 183 -16.80 -2.88 -26.36
CA LYS A 183 -15.68 -3.80 -26.15
C LYS A 183 -14.34 -3.11 -26.44
N PHE A 184 -13.26 -3.73 -25.96
CA PHE A 184 -11.88 -3.32 -26.22
C PHE A 184 -11.59 -3.19 -27.72
N SER A 185 -10.82 -2.17 -28.09
CA SER A 185 -10.22 -2.07 -29.42
C SER A 185 -9.21 -3.19 -29.66
N PRO A 186 -8.88 -3.51 -30.93
CA PRO A 186 -7.85 -4.51 -31.24
C PRO A 186 -6.50 -4.20 -30.58
N LYS A 187 -6.11 -2.91 -30.51
CA LYS A 187 -4.86 -2.48 -29.90
C LYS A 187 -4.87 -2.58 -28.38
N ALA A 188 -5.96 -2.21 -27.73
CA ALA A 188 -6.13 -2.43 -26.30
C ALA A 188 -6.06 -3.93 -25.96
N ARG A 189 -6.77 -4.77 -26.73
CA ARG A 189 -6.76 -6.23 -26.56
C ARG A 189 -5.38 -6.84 -26.78
N GLU A 190 -4.64 -6.38 -27.79
CA GLU A 190 -3.25 -6.80 -28.07
C GLU A 190 -2.35 -6.59 -26.83
N ASN A 191 -2.35 -5.39 -26.25
CA ASN A 191 -1.51 -5.12 -25.08
C ASN A 191 -2.00 -5.81 -23.80
N LEU A 192 -3.31 -5.94 -23.60
CA LEU A 192 -3.85 -6.71 -22.48
C LEU A 192 -3.48 -8.20 -22.58
N ASN A 193 -3.61 -8.82 -23.76
CA ASN A 193 -3.20 -10.21 -23.96
C ASN A 193 -1.71 -10.40 -23.70
N PHE A 194 -0.87 -9.46 -24.17
CA PHE A 194 0.56 -9.47 -23.87
C PHE A 194 0.84 -9.36 -22.36
N LEU A 195 0.18 -8.42 -21.68
CA LEU A 195 0.32 -8.22 -20.24
C LEU A 195 -0.09 -9.49 -19.47
N LEU A 196 -1.27 -10.04 -19.74
CA LEU A 196 -1.81 -11.22 -19.05
C LEU A 196 -0.96 -12.46 -19.29
N LYS A 197 -0.42 -12.64 -20.49
CA LYS A 197 0.54 -13.71 -20.78
C LYS A 197 1.80 -13.55 -19.94
N GLN A 198 2.41 -12.36 -19.93
CA GLN A 198 3.62 -12.12 -19.14
C GLN A 198 3.37 -12.27 -17.63
N MET A 199 2.23 -11.79 -17.14
CA MET A 199 1.80 -12.00 -15.75
C MET A 199 1.65 -13.49 -15.42
N THR A 200 1.10 -14.29 -16.34
CA THR A 200 0.99 -15.74 -16.16
C THR A 200 2.37 -16.42 -16.12
N ASP A 201 3.27 -16.04 -17.03
CA ASP A 201 4.65 -16.54 -17.08
C ASP A 201 5.45 -16.16 -15.80
N ASP A 202 5.24 -14.94 -15.29
CA ASP A 202 5.82 -14.46 -14.05
C ASP A 202 5.27 -15.24 -12.84
N LEU A 203 3.95 -15.48 -12.77
CA LEU A 203 3.36 -16.30 -11.71
C LEU A 203 3.86 -17.74 -11.74
N GLU A 204 3.95 -18.38 -12.90
CA GLU A 204 4.49 -19.74 -13.03
C GLU A 204 5.91 -19.80 -12.44
N SER A 205 6.75 -18.82 -12.79
CA SER A 205 8.12 -18.72 -12.27
C SER A 205 8.16 -18.53 -10.75
N LEU A 206 7.26 -17.69 -10.21
CA LEU A 206 7.15 -17.44 -8.78
C LEU A 206 6.62 -18.68 -8.04
N PHE A 207 5.55 -19.32 -8.52
CA PHE A 207 5.01 -20.54 -7.91
C PHE A 207 6.06 -21.65 -7.87
N LYS A 208 6.78 -21.87 -8.97
CA LYS A 208 7.85 -22.85 -9.03
C LYS A 208 8.98 -22.53 -8.05
N ARG A 209 9.38 -21.25 -7.93
CA ARG A 209 10.45 -20.82 -6.99
C ARG A 209 10.04 -20.99 -5.52
N TYR A 210 8.86 -20.52 -5.15
CA TYR A 210 8.46 -20.42 -3.74
C TYR A 210 7.78 -21.69 -3.21
N THR A 211 7.00 -22.37 -4.03
CA THR A 211 6.17 -23.52 -3.61
C THR A 211 6.69 -24.85 -4.15
N GLY A 212 7.45 -24.84 -5.25
CA GLY A 212 7.84 -26.05 -5.98
C GLY A 212 6.73 -26.64 -6.87
N PHE A 213 5.51 -26.08 -6.85
CA PHE A 213 4.40 -26.51 -7.70
C PHE A 213 4.30 -25.66 -8.96
N ALA A 214 3.84 -26.27 -10.05
CA ALA A 214 3.48 -25.55 -11.28
C ALA A 214 2.11 -24.87 -11.12
N LEU A 215 1.90 -23.74 -11.78
CA LEU A 215 0.65 -22.97 -11.68
C LEU A 215 -0.57 -23.77 -12.17
N LYS A 216 -0.37 -24.68 -13.13
CA LYS A 216 -1.39 -25.62 -13.62
C LYS A 216 -2.00 -26.50 -12.53
N THR A 217 -1.30 -26.69 -11.40
CA THR A 217 -1.85 -27.40 -10.23
C THR A 217 -3.05 -26.66 -9.63
N PHE A 218 -3.21 -25.38 -9.95
CA PHE A 218 -4.23 -24.49 -9.39
C PHE A 218 -5.12 -23.83 -10.46
N SER A 219 -5.19 -24.38 -11.68
CA SER A 219 -5.87 -23.73 -12.79
C SER A 219 -7.39 -23.87 -12.78
N GLU A 220 -7.94 -24.82 -12.02
CA GLU A 220 -9.38 -25.02 -11.92
C GLU A 220 -10.02 -23.93 -11.05
N PRO A 221 -11.19 -23.41 -11.45
CA PRO A 221 -11.87 -22.33 -10.72
C PRO A 221 -12.38 -22.76 -9.33
N PHE A 222 -12.56 -24.07 -9.12
CA PHE A 222 -13.00 -24.66 -7.86
C PHE A 222 -12.04 -25.80 -7.51
N LEU A 223 -11.33 -25.66 -6.40
CA LEU A 223 -10.40 -26.67 -5.91
C LEU A 223 -10.79 -27.08 -4.50
N SER A 224 -11.28 -28.30 -4.36
CA SER A 224 -11.51 -28.89 -3.05
C SER A 224 -10.18 -29.26 -2.38
N ALA A 225 -10.15 -29.26 -1.05
CA ALA A 225 -9.00 -29.74 -0.29
C ALA A 225 -8.68 -31.23 -0.60
N LYS A 226 -9.68 -32.04 -0.94
CA LYS A 226 -9.50 -33.43 -1.42
C LYS A 226 -8.70 -33.50 -2.70
N THR A 227 -9.09 -32.72 -3.71
CA THR A 227 -8.36 -32.61 -4.98
C THR A 227 -6.92 -32.11 -4.77
N LEU A 228 -6.73 -31.12 -3.88
CA LEU A 228 -5.39 -30.63 -3.54
C LEU A 228 -4.55 -31.69 -2.81
N LYS A 229 -5.17 -32.55 -2.00
CA LYS A 229 -4.49 -33.68 -1.33
C LYS A 229 -4.08 -34.76 -2.33
N GLU A 230 -4.96 -35.12 -3.27
CA GLU A 230 -4.64 -36.04 -4.38
C GLU A 230 -3.46 -35.53 -5.22
N ARG A 231 -3.37 -34.21 -5.41
CA ARG A 231 -2.25 -33.53 -6.08
C ARG A 231 -1.00 -33.39 -5.23
N LYS A 232 -1.01 -33.94 -4.00
CA LYS A 232 0.07 -33.84 -3.00
C LYS A 232 0.41 -32.40 -2.59
N PHE A 233 -0.51 -31.47 -2.85
CA PHE A 233 -0.40 -30.10 -2.37
C PHE A 233 -0.80 -30.04 -0.90
N VAL A 234 -2.04 -30.37 -0.54
CA VAL A 234 -2.42 -30.51 0.89
C VAL A 234 -1.80 -31.80 1.44
N THR A 235 -1.14 -31.72 2.60
CA THR A 235 -0.52 -32.89 3.24
C THR A 235 -1.46 -33.59 4.21
N GLY A 236 -2.34 -32.84 4.89
CA GLY A 236 -3.28 -33.39 5.87
C GLY A 236 -4.56 -32.58 6.01
N PHE A 237 -5.56 -33.19 6.64
CA PHE A 237 -6.78 -32.48 7.03
C PHE A 237 -6.76 -32.21 8.52
N LEU A 238 -7.20 -31.01 8.91
CA LEU A 238 -7.25 -30.56 10.30
C LEU A 238 -8.35 -29.48 10.42
N ASN A 239 -8.92 -29.28 11.60
CA ASN A 239 -9.79 -28.12 11.83
C ASN A 239 -8.96 -26.90 12.24
N GLU A 240 -9.51 -25.70 12.02
CA GLU A 240 -8.80 -24.46 12.37
C GLU A 240 -8.56 -24.35 13.89
N GLU A 241 -9.53 -24.75 14.70
CA GLU A 241 -9.43 -24.75 16.16
C GLU A 241 -8.32 -25.68 16.62
N ASP A 242 -8.31 -26.94 16.14
CA ASP A 242 -7.26 -27.90 16.43
C ASP A 242 -5.87 -27.37 16.00
N PHE A 243 -5.76 -26.72 14.85
CA PHE A 243 -4.51 -26.10 14.41
C PHE A 243 -4.04 -24.99 15.36
N LYS A 244 -4.95 -24.17 15.88
CA LYS A 244 -4.66 -23.08 16.82
C LYS A 244 -4.32 -23.58 18.22
N GLU A 245 -4.97 -24.63 18.69
CA GLU A 245 -4.79 -25.13 20.05
C GLU A 245 -3.64 -26.12 20.17
N ASN A 246 -3.37 -26.89 19.10
CA ASN A 246 -2.42 -27.99 19.11
C ASN A 246 -1.09 -27.70 18.38
N PHE A 247 -0.79 -26.44 18.03
CA PHE A 247 0.44 -26.07 17.30
C PHE A 247 1.75 -26.39 18.04
N LEU A 248 1.70 -26.56 19.36
CA LEU A 248 2.85 -26.99 20.16
C LEU A 248 3.19 -28.47 19.95
N TYR A 249 2.21 -29.28 19.55
CA TYR A 249 2.43 -30.69 19.22
C TYR A 249 3.09 -30.85 17.86
N LEU A 250 3.84 -31.95 17.71
CA LEU A 250 4.51 -32.27 16.45
C LEU A 250 3.49 -32.63 15.36
N ASN A 251 2.50 -33.46 15.68
CA ASN A 251 1.55 -34.01 14.71
C ASN A 251 0.12 -33.47 14.84
N TYR A 252 -0.13 -32.49 15.71
CA TYR A 252 -1.47 -31.93 15.98
C TYR A 252 -2.52 -32.94 16.53
N GLU A 253 -2.13 -34.17 16.86
CA GLU A 253 -3.05 -35.30 17.18
C GLU A 253 -3.33 -35.55 18.68
N ASN A 254 -2.89 -34.71 19.61
CA ASN A 254 -3.04 -34.97 21.06
C ASN A 254 -3.90 -33.91 21.77
N GLU A 255 -5.16 -34.27 22.06
CA GLU A 255 -6.15 -33.41 22.72
C GLU A 255 -6.07 -33.41 24.26
N LYS A 256 -5.35 -34.35 24.88
CA LYS A 256 -5.29 -34.44 26.34
C LYS A 256 -4.46 -33.29 26.92
N GLU A 257 -5.09 -32.45 27.75
CA GLU A 257 -4.50 -31.26 28.37
C GLU A 257 -3.20 -31.58 29.15
N ASP A 258 -3.14 -32.77 29.75
CA ASP A 258 -2.02 -33.33 30.51
C ASP A 258 -0.79 -33.71 29.65
N GLN A 259 -0.93 -33.72 28.32
CA GLN A 259 0.10 -34.18 27.37
C GLN A 259 0.69 -33.07 26.51
N LYS A 260 0.29 -31.80 26.71
CA LYS A 260 0.90 -30.66 25.98
C LYS A 260 2.41 -30.72 26.16
N PRO A 261 3.21 -30.72 25.07
CA PRO A 261 4.64 -30.89 25.18
C PRO A 261 5.21 -29.80 26.10
N LEU A 262 6.29 -30.11 26.80
CA LEU A 262 7.07 -29.18 27.64
C LEU A 262 7.58 -27.93 26.89
N ALA A 263 7.22 -27.75 25.62
CA ALA A 263 7.59 -26.62 24.80
C ALA A 263 6.84 -25.35 25.21
N LYS A 264 7.57 -24.23 25.23
CA LYS A 264 6.98 -22.90 25.45
C LYS A 264 6.75 -22.23 24.11
N GLU A 265 5.58 -21.61 23.99
CA GLU A 265 5.30 -20.72 22.88
C GLU A 265 6.22 -19.49 22.94
N LEU A 266 6.78 -19.14 21.79
CA LEU A 266 7.43 -17.86 21.59
C LEU A 266 6.37 -16.81 21.31
N THR A 267 6.32 -15.74 22.11
CA THR A 267 5.36 -14.65 21.91
C THR A 267 6.00 -13.45 21.21
N LEU A 268 5.19 -12.59 20.58
CA LEU A 268 5.65 -11.34 19.97
C LEU A 268 6.48 -10.46 20.93
N SER A 269 6.03 -10.34 22.19
CA SER A 269 6.78 -9.65 23.25
C SER A 269 8.16 -10.28 23.53
N SER A 270 8.29 -11.59 23.34
CA SER A 270 9.57 -12.31 23.46
C SER A 270 10.48 -12.02 22.27
N LEU A 271 9.95 -11.95 21.05
CA LEU A 271 10.69 -11.52 19.85
C LEU A 271 11.27 -10.12 19.98
N TYR A 272 10.47 -9.15 20.44
CA TYR A 272 10.94 -7.79 20.66
C TYR A 272 12.06 -7.72 21.72
N ARG A 273 11.92 -8.47 22.82
CA ARG A 273 12.96 -8.58 23.86
C ARG A 273 14.24 -9.19 23.29
N PHE A 274 14.13 -10.24 22.47
CA PHE A 274 15.26 -10.85 21.80
C PHE A 274 15.95 -9.88 20.82
N SER A 275 15.20 -9.15 20.01
CA SER A 275 15.74 -8.12 19.12
C SER A 275 16.54 -7.08 19.91
N LYS A 276 16.02 -6.60 21.04
CA LYS A 276 16.72 -5.65 21.92
C LYS A 276 17.96 -6.25 22.57
N LEU A 277 17.94 -7.55 22.93
CA LEU A 277 19.09 -8.28 23.45
C LEU A 277 20.22 -8.31 22.41
N ARG A 278 19.93 -8.79 21.19
CA ARG A 278 20.92 -8.95 20.12
C ARG A 278 21.45 -7.62 19.60
N ASN A 279 20.58 -6.61 19.52
CA ASN A 279 20.95 -5.28 19.03
C ASN A 279 21.46 -4.34 20.13
N PHE A 280 21.79 -4.86 21.31
CA PHE A 280 22.30 -4.05 22.40
C PHE A 280 23.63 -3.38 22.02
N LYS A 281 23.74 -2.09 22.29
CA LYS A 281 24.99 -1.32 22.25
C LYS A 281 25.03 -0.46 23.50
N LEU A 282 26.17 -0.45 24.20
CA LEU A 282 26.34 0.31 25.44
C LEU A 282 26.02 1.80 25.20
N LEU A 283 26.59 2.37 24.14
CA LEU A 283 26.35 3.73 23.68
C LEU A 283 25.74 3.72 22.27
N PRO A 284 24.40 3.77 22.14
CA PRO A 284 23.74 3.72 20.85
C PRO A 284 23.88 5.07 20.15
N LYS A 285 24.45 5.05 18.94
CA LYS A 285 24.36 6.18 18.01
C LYS A 285 22.93 6.28 17.45
N ARG A 286 22.47 7.50 17.17
CA ARG A 286 21.20 7.71 16.47
C ARG A 286 21.27 7.05 15.09
N ALA A 287 20.27 6.24 14.76
CA ALA A 287 20.16 5.67 13.43
C ALA A 287 19.71 6.75 12.45
N PRO A 288 20.21 6.75 11.20
CA PRO A 288 19.65 7.60 10.16
C PRO A 288 18.17 7.24 9.93
N ILE A 289 17.36 8.28 9.78
CA ILE A 289 15.93 8.12 9.55
C ILE A 289 15.67 7.99 8.06
N VAL A 290 14.91 6.97 7.68
CA VAL A 290 14.33 6.81 6.35
C VAL A 290 12.83 7.02 6.46
N ALA A 291 12.34 8.05 5.79
CA ALA A 291 10.92 8.36 5.79
C ALA A 291 10.22 7.64 4.64
N VAL A 292 9.05 7.05 4.90
CA VAL A 292 8.24 6.36 3.90
C VAL A 292 6.97 7.16 3.68
N LEU A 293 6.78 7.66 2.47
CA LEU A 293 5.61 8.42 2.04
C LEU A 293 4.71 7.52 1.18
N PRO A 294 3.59 7.04 1.70
CA PRO A 294 2.64 6.24 0.92
C PRO A 294 1.94 7.11 -0.12
N LEU A 295 1.97 6.66 -1.37
CA LEU A 295 1.29 7.25 -2.53
C LEU A 295 0.33 6.20 -3.10
N LYS A 296 -0.82 6.03 -2.42
CA LYS A 296 -1.81 5.00 -2.73
C LYS A 296 -3.07 5.60 -3.36
N GLY A 297 -3.59 4.95 -4.40
CA GLY A 297 -4.84 5.30 -5.07
C GLY A 297 -4.71 6.37 -6.16
N THR A 298 -5.86 6.92 -6.59
CA THR A 298 -5.94 7.86 -7.72
C THR A 298 -5.39 9.24 -7.36
N ILE A 299 -4.63 9.83 -8.28
CA ILE A 299 -4.09 11.19 -8.15
C ILE A 299 -5.16 12.22 -8.51
N HIS A 300 -5.48 13.12 -7.59
CA HIS A 300 -6.56 14.09 -7.78
C HIS A 300 -6.18 15.48 -7.30
N HIS A 301 -6.91 16.48 -7.82
CA HIS A 301 -6.84 17.84 -7.30
C HIS A 301 -7.61 17.92 -5.99
N ASP A 302 -7.11 18.71 -5.06
CA ASP A 302 -7.88 19.02 -3.86
C ASP A 302 -9.02 19.97 -4.24
N THR A 303 -10.25 19.51 -4.10
CA THR A 303 -11.40 20.41 -4.15
C THR A 303 -11.44 21.20 -2.85
N ILE A 304 -11.01 22.46 -2.90
CA ILE A 304 -11.20 23.43 -1.82
C ILE A 304 -12.69 23.42 -1.45
N GLY A 305 -13.03 22.93 -0.24
CA GLY A 305 -14.37 23.02 0.32
C GLY A 305 -15.24 21.76 0.37
N LYS A 306 -14.77 20.57 -0.05
CA LYS A 306 -15.50 19.31 0.20
C LYS A 306 -14.56 18.20 0.65
N GLY A 307 -14.58 17.92 1.95
CA GLY A 307 -14.00 16.70 2.52
C GLY A 307 -12.72 16.92 3.31
N GLU A 308 -12.78 17.69 4.41
CA GLU A 308 -11.91 17.43 5.55
C GLU A 308 -12.20 16.01 6.06
N GLY A 309 -11.45 15.02 5.58
CA GLY A 309 -11.55 13.62 5.99
C GLY A 309 -12.30 12.74 4.99
N LYS A 310 -11.56 11.78 4.40
CA LYS A 310 -11.94 10.79 3.37
C LYS A 310 -11.85 11.26 1.91
N THR A 311 -10.67 11.66 1.47
CA THR A 311 -10.32 11.47 0.05
C THR A 311 -9.43 10.25 -0.04
N ASP A 312 -9.98 9.12 -0.49
CA ASP A 312 -9.18 7.96 -0.87
C ASP A 312 -8.33 8.35 -2.09
N GLY A 313 -7.01 8.39 -1.94
CA GLY A 313 -6.09 8.68 -3.05
C GLY A 313 -4.94 9.65 -2.71
N ILE A 314 -4.26 10.11 -3.75
CA ILE A 314 -3.10 11.00 -3.68
C ILE A 314 -3.57 12.45 -3.89
N SER A 315 -3.62 13.20 -2.80
CA SER A 315 -3.99 14.63 -2.73
C SER A 315 -2.78 15.56 -3.00
N TYR A 316 -2.99 16.66 -3.70
CA TYR A 316 -1.92 17.59 -4.07
C TYR A 316 -1.27 18.30 -2.88
N TYR A 317 -2.04 19.07 -2.11
CA TYR A 317 -1.56 19.87 -0.99
C TYR A 317 -1.00 19.00 0.11
N ALA A 318 -1.66 17.88 0.39
CA ALA A 318 -1.22 16.96 1.44
C ALA A 318 0.16 16.37 1.12
N VAL A 319 0.34 15.84 -0.10
CA VAL A 319 1.62 15.27 -0.53
C VAL A 319 2.68 16.35 -0.73
N ARG A 320 2.33 17.51 -1.29
CA ARG A 320 3.26 18.65 -1.42
C ARG A 320 3.79 19.11 -0.07
N ASN A 321 2.93 19.24 0.93
CA ASN A 321 3.34 19.66 2.28
C ASN A 321 4.25 18.61 2.90
N ALA A 322 3.89 17.32 2.82
CA ALA A 322 4.75 16.23 3.26
C ALA A 322 6.13 16.24 2.58
N LEU A 323 6.19 16.42 1.26
CA LEU A 323 7.46 16.52 0.52
C LEU A 323 8.29 17.74 0.94
N LYS A 324 7.64 18.89 1.20
CA LYS A 324 8.32 20.11 1.68
C LYS A 324 8.90 19.89 3.08
N GLU A 325 8.12 19.34 4.01
CA GLU A 325 8.58 19.05 5.37
C GLU A 325 9.72 18.02 5.36
N LEU A 326 9.58 16.95 4.56
CA LEU A 326 10.64 15.97 4.37
C LEU A 326 11.92 16.59 3.80
N ARG A 327 11.79 17.58 2.93
CA ARG A 327 12.94 18.32 2.35
C ARG A 327 13.66 19.15 3.40
N ASP A 328 12.92 19.77 4.31
CA ASP A 328 13.46 20.71 5.29
C ASP A 328 13.86 20.03 6.63
N GLU A 329 13.40 18.79 6.86
CA GLU A 329 13.79 17.98 8.02
C GLU A 329 15.20 17.39 7.87
N SER A 330 16.17 17.90 8.63
CA SER A 330 17.57 17.48 8.58
C SER A 330 17.85 16.07 9.14
N SER A 331 16.97 15.56 10.00
CA SER A 331 17.12 14.24 10.61
C SER A 331 16.80 13.09 9.64
N VAL A 332 15.93 13.34 8.66
CA VAL A 332 15.59 12.40 7.58
C VAL A 332 16.73 12.36 6.55
N LYS A 333 17.35 11.19 6.40
CA LYS A 333 18.50 10.96 5.52
C LYS A 333 18.14 10.42 4.15
N ALA A 334 16.99 9.76 4.01
CA ALA A 334 16.45 9.32 2.73
C ALA A 334 14.92 9.26 2.78
N VAL A 335 14.28 9.30 1.61
CA VAL A 335 12.83 9.17 1.45
C VAL A 335 12.50 8.03 0.49
N VAL A 336 11.53 7.21 0.87
CA VAL A 336 10.91 6.19 0.01
C VAL A 336 9.50 6.64 -0.35
N LEU A 337 9.22 6.78 -1.64
CA LEU A 337 7.89 6.94 -2.18
C LEU A 337 7.31 5.54 -2.40
N GLU A 338 6.39 5.10 -1.54
CA GLU A 338 5.73 3.81 -1.67
C GLU A 338 4.51 3.98 -2.59
N VAL A 339 4.67 3.61 -3.86
CA VAL A 339 3.70 3.88 -4.94
C VAL A 339 2.78 2.68 -5.14
N ASP A 340 1.48 2.92 -5.01
CA ASP A 340 0.42 2.00 -5.45
C ASP A 340 -0.72 2.79 -6.10
N SER A 341 -0.51 3.22 -7.35
CA SER A 341 -1.37 4.16 -8.05
C SER A 341 -1.56 3.82 -9.53
N PRO A 342 -2.82 3.80 -10.02
CA PRO A 342 -3.12 3.74 -11.46
C PRO A 342 -2.90 5.09 -12.18
N GLY A 343 -2.51 6.14 -11.44
CA GLY A 343 -2.37 7.51 -11.94
C GLY A 343 -3.58 8.39 -11.63
N GLY A 344 -3.85 9.38 -12.47
CA GLY A 344 -4.93 10.34 -12.27
C GLY A 344 -4.65 11.67 -12.98
N SER A 345 -4.86 12.78 -12.30
CA SER A 345 -4.65 14.12 -12.85
C SER A 345 -3.21 14.34 -13.33
N ALA A 346 -3.04 14.53 -14.64
CA ALA A 346 -1.74 14.84 -15.25
C ALA A 346 -1.13 16.13 -14.69
N PHE A 347 -1.96 17.14 -14.40
CA PHE A 347 -1.51 18.40 -13.81
C PHE A 347 -0.93 18.18 -12.41
N VAL A 348 -1.65 17.46 -11.54
CA VAL A 348 -1.18 17.18 -10.18
C VAL A 348 0.06 16.30 -10.20
N SER A 349 0.13 15.32 -11.11
CA SER A 349 1.31 14.49 -11.30
C SER A 349 2.56 15.32 -11.63
N GLU A 350 2.48 16.28 -12.55
CA GLU A 350 3.62 17.16 -12.86
C GLU A 350 4.00 18.04 -11.66
N LEU A 351 3.04 18.64 -10.96
CA LEU A 351 3.35 19.49 -9.80
C LEU A 351 4.03 18.71 -8.67
N LEU A 352 3.55 17.51 -8.37
CA LEU A 352 4.16 16.63 -7.36
C LEU A 352 5.52 16.11 -7.82
N TYR A 353 5.68 15.76 -9.10
CA TYR A 353 6.97 15.41 -9.68
C TYR A 353 8.01 16.52 -9.49
N GLN A 354 7.64 17.78 -9.74
CA GLN A 354 8.53 18.92 -9.49
C GLN A 354 8.93 19.06 -8.01
N GLU A 355 8.00 18.79 -7.07
CA GLU A 355 8.34 18.79 -5.64
C GLU A 355 9.25 17.62 -5.24
N ILE A 356 9.05 16.44 -5.85
CA ILE A 356 9.94 15.29 -5.68
C ILE A 356 11.36 15.62 -6.18
N LEU A 357 11.50 16.26 -7.34
CA LEU A 357 12.80 16.71 -7.84
C LEU A 357 13.48 17.72 -6.90
N LYS A 358 12.71 18.65 -6.31
CA LYS A 358 13.25 19.59 -5.32
C LYS A 358 13.73 18.88 -4.05
N LEU A 359 13.02 17.84 -3.62
CA LEU A 359 13.43 16.99 -2.50
C LEU A 359 14.71 16.20 -2.83
N GLN A 360 14.76 15.60 -4.02
CA GLN A 360 15.90 14.81 -4.51
C GLN A 360 17.21 15.60 -4.52
N LYS A 361 17.16 16.90 -4.83
CA LYS A 361 18.32 17.80 -4.77
C LYS A 361 18.96 17.90 -3.38
N LYS A 362 18.20 17.65 -2.31
CA LYS A 362 18.71 17.73 -0.92
C LYS A 362 19.03 16.37 -0.32
N LYS A 363 18.33 15.30 -0.71
CA LYS A 363 18.51 13.96 -0.14
C LYS A 363 18.07 12.86 -1.11
N PRO A 364 18.62 11.64 -1.00
CA PRO A 364 18.19 10.50 -1.81
C PRO A 364 16.69 10.22 -1.69
N VAL A 365 16.04 10.08 -2.85
CA VAL A 365 14.65 9.66 -2.98
C VAL A 365 14.61 8.36 -3.79
N TYR A 366 13.91 7.36 -3.28
CA TYR A 366 13.67 6.07 -3.92
C TYR A 366 12.17 5.91 -4.14
N ALA A 367 11.75 5.35 -5.28
CA ALA A 367 10.38 4.91 -5.49
C ALA A 367 10.30 3.40 -5.30
N TYR A 368 9.24 2.92 -4.67
CA TYR A 368 8.95 1.50 -4.49
C TYR A 368 7.54 1.20 -4.98
N VAL A 369 7.43 0.45 -6.07
CA VAL A 369 6.16 0.02 -6.63
C VAL A 369 5.65 -1.19 -5.84
N GLN A 370 4.60 -1.00 -5.06
CA GLN A 370 4.00 -2.07 -4.25
C GLN A 370 3.19 -3.03 -5.15
N ASN A 371 2.17 -2.53 -5.84
CA ASN A 371 1.38 -3.31 -6.81
C ASN A 371 1.25 -2.62 -8.16
N VAL A 372 0.90 -1.33 -8.19
CA VAL A 372 0.74 -0.59 -9.45
C VAL A 372 1.48 0.74 -9.41
N SER A 373 2.21 1.06 -10.48
CA SER A 373 2.74 2.39 -10.73
C SER A 373 2.56 2.70 -12.20
N ALA A 374 1.33 3.07 -12.58
CA ALA A 374 0.93 3.32 -13.97
C ALA A 374 0.51 4.79 -14.17
N SER A 375 0.68 5.30 -15.39
CA SER A 375 0.28 6.66 -15.77
C SER A 375 0.92 7.69 -14.82
N GLY A 376 0.13 8.55 -14.19
CA GLY A 376 0.60 9.48 -13.16
C GLY A 376 1.40 8.82 -12.02
N GLY A 377 1.15 7.55 -11.66
CA GLY A 377 1.96 6.83 -10.67
C GLY A 377 3.40 6.62 -11.15
N TYR A 378 3.58 6.15 -12.40
CA TYR A 378 4.91 6.04 -13.01
C TYR A 378 5.58 7.41 -13.20
N TYR A 379 4.79 8.43 -13.50
CA TYR A 379 5.26 9.82 -13.57
C TYR A 379 5.93 10.25 -12.25
N LEU A 380 5.29 9.99 -11.10
CA LEU A 380 5.88 10.30 -9.79
C LEU A 380 7.11 9.46 -9.50
N SER A 381 7.08 8.16 -9.84
CA SER A 381 8.23 7.25 -9.70
C SER A 381 9.46 7.75 -10.47
N CYS A 382 9.28 8.31 -11.67
CA CYS A 382 10.37 8.92 -12.44
C CYS A 382 11.01 10.17 -11.79
N GLY A 383 10.40 10.74 -10.73
CA GLY A 383 11.03 11.80 -9.94
C GLY A 383 12.07 11.28 -8.94
N ALA A 384 12.05 9.98 -8.63
CA ALA A 384 13.01 9.35 -7.73
C ALA A 384 14.35 9.08 -8.43
N SER A 385 15.40 8.87 -7.63
CA SER A 385 16.75 8.54 -8.12
C SER A 385 16.84 7.09 -8.59
N LYS A 386 16.06 6.21 -7.96
CA LYS A 386 15.93 4.79 -8.31
C LYS A 386 14.49 4.36 -8.12
N ILE A 387 14.02 3.50 -9.03
CA ILE A 387 12.69 2.89 -9.02
C ILE A 387 12.87 1.40 -8.73
N TYR A 388 12.40 1.00 -7.56
CA TYR A 388 12.27 -0.38 -7.13
C TYR A 388 10.84 -0.86 -7.36
N SER A 389 10.66 -2.15 -7.55
CA SER A 389 9.33 -2.74 -7.64
C SER A 389 9.25 -4.08 -6.93
N SER A 390 8.07 -4.42 -6.43
CA SER A 390 7.74 -5.80 -6.11
C SER A 390 7.83 -6.69 -7.37
N PRO A 391 8.06 -8.00 -7.23
CA PRO A 391 8.25 -8.89 -8.38
C PRO A 391 7.03 -9.06 -9.29
N TYR A 392 5.84 -8.66 -8.83
CA TYR A 392 4.58 -8.83 -9.56
C TYR A 392 3.81 -7.51 -9.72
N GLY A 393 4.54 -6.39 -9.83
CA GLY A 393 3.95 -5.07 -10.04
C GLY A 393 3.58 -4.79 -11.51
N ILE A 394 2.60 -3.90 -11.73
CA ILE A 394 2.22 -3.36 -13.05
C ILE A 394 2.72 -1.92 -13.18
N VAL A 395 3.37 -1.61 -14.31
CA VAL A 395 4.01 -0.32 -14.57
C VAL A 395 3.73 0.19 -15.99
N GLY A 396 4.12 1.44 -16.26
CA GLY A 396 3.96 2.07 -17.58
C GLY A 396 2.67 2.88 -17.68
N SER A 397 1.84 2.59 -18.68
CA SER A 397 0.72 3.43 -19.12
C SER A 397 1.15 4.88 -19.44
N ILE A 398 2.29 5.03 -20.11
CA ILE A 398 2.89 6.32 -20.43
C ILE A 398 2.08 6.94 -21.57
N GLY A 399 1.26 7.93 -21.24
CA GLY A 399 0.35 8.59 -22.16
C GLY A 399 -0.74 9.38 -21.43
N SER A 400 -1.46 10.22 -22.17
CA SER A 400 -2.46 11.14 -21.65
C SER A 400 -3.83 10.87 -22.26
N LEU A 401 -4.89 11.15 -21.50
CA LEU A 401 -6.26 11.08 -21.99
C LEU A 401 -7.14 12.15 -21.33
N SER A 402 -8.18 12.57 -22.04
CA SER A 402 -9.27 13.37 -21.51
C SER A 402 -10.61 12.83 -22.01
N LEU A 403 -11.62 12.92 -21.15
CA LEU A 403 -13.00 12.52 -21.42
C LEU A 403 -13.88 13.75 -21.35
N ARG A 404 -14.81 13.88 -22.30
CA ARG A 404 -15.84 14.92 -22.32
C ARG A 404 -17.19 14.28 -22.54
N LEU A 405 -18.20 14.74 -21.80
CA LEU A 405 -19.58 14.31 -22.00
C LEU A 405 -20.28 15.24 -22.99
N ASP A 406 -21.07 14.65 -23.88
CA ASP A 406 -22.09 15.31 -24.69
C ASP A 406 -23.46 14.75 -24.26
N LEU A 407 -24.21 15.59 -23.57
CA LEU A 407 -25.50 15.31 -22.95
C LEU A 407 -26.67 15.90 -23.72
N LYS A 408 -26.47 16.46 -24.92
CA LYS A 408 -27.56 17.12 -25.68
C LYS A 408 -28.74 16.17 -25.89
N ASN A 409 -28.46 14.93 -26.30
CA ASN A 409 -29.51 13.94 -26.57
C ASN A 409 -30.16 13.45 -25.27
N PHE A 410 -29.41 13.34 -24.18
CA PHE A 410 -29.96 13.02 -22.86
C PHE A 410 -30.95 14.09 -22.41
N TYR A 411 -30.59 15.37 -22.49
CA TYR A 411 -31.50 16.47 -22.16
C TYR A 411 -32.73 16.50 -23.07
N SER A 412 -32.55 16.27 -24.38
CA SER A 412 -33.67 16.18 -25.32
C SER A 412 -34.68 15.09 -24.92
N LYS A 413 -34.23 13.94 -24.40
CA LYS A 413 -35.12 12.89 -23.89
C LYS A 413 -35.88 13.29 -22.64
N LEU A 414 -35.32 14.19 -21.84
CA LEU A 414 -35.96 14.75 -20.65
C LEU A 414 -36.84 15.97 -20.96
N GLY A 415 -36.95 16.38 -22.23
CA GLY A 415 -37.63 17.61 -22.61
C GLY A 415 -36.89 18.89 -22.18
N VAL A 416 -35.61 18.78 -21.80
CA VAL A 416 -34.78 19.92 -21.35
C VAL A 416 -34.01 20.49 -22.53
N THR A 417 -34.07 21.81 -22.69
CA THR A 417 -33.29 22.56 -23.69
C THR A 417 -32.34 23.54 -22.99
N LYS A 418 -31.12 23.67 -23.50
CA LYS A 418 -30.20 24.76 -23.14
C LYS A 418 -30.01 25.68 -24.34
N ASP A 419 -30.45 26.92 -24.20
CA ASP A 419 -30.13 27.97 -25.16
C ASP A 419 -28.77 28.59 -24.81
N ARG A 420 -27.89 28.75 -25.80
CA ARG A 420 -26.47 29.07 -25.60
C ARG A 420 -26.18 30.47 -26.13
N VAL A 421 -25.87 31.39 -25.22
CA VAL A 421 -25.38 32.73 -25.54
C VAL A 421 -23.90 32.85 -25.14
N GLY A 422 -23.05 33.35 -26.04
CA GLY A 422 -21.64 33.59 -25.75
C GLY A 422 -20.77 33.65 -27.01
N PHE A 423 -19.77 34.54 -26.99
CA PHE A 423 -19.11 35.01 -28.21
C PHE A 423 -17.63 34.65 -28.34
N TYR A 424 -17.00 34.00 -27.36
CA TYR A 424 -15.57 33.70 -27.42
C TYR A 424 -15.23 32.34 -28.05
N LYS A 425 -14.08 32.30 -28.72
CA LYS A 425 -13.52 31.12 -29.40
C LYS A 425 -13.34 29.97 -28.39
N TYR A 426 -13.79 28.76 -28.73
CA TYR A 426 -13.76 27.54 -27.89
C TYR A 426 -14.76 27.43 -26.72
N ARG A 427 -15.75 28.33 -26.58
CA ARG A 427 -16.82 28.26 -25.53
C ARG A 427 -17.53 26.89 -25.42
N ASP A 428 -17.59 26.14 -26.52
CA ASP A 428 -18.13 24.78 -26.64
C ASP A 428 -17.34 23.70 -25.90
N LEU A 429 -16.08 23.92 -25.57
CA LEU A 429 -15.34 23.04 -24.66
C LEU A 429 -15.91 23.08 -23.24
N LEU A 430 -16.43 24.23 -22.80
CA LEU A 430 -17.03 24.43 -21.47
C LEU A 430 -18.53 24.10 -21.44
N SER A 431 -19.00 23.26 -22.34
CA SER A 431 -20.41 22.91 -22.45
C SER A 431 -20.52 21.43 -22.75
N GLU A 432 -21.30 20.73 -21.95
CA GLU A 432 -21.76 19.36 -22.20
C GLU A 432 -22.97 19.32 -23.14
N TYR A 433 -23.51 20.47 -23.52
CA TYR A 433 -24.67 20.60 -24.42
C TYR A 433 -24.27 20.58 -25.91
N GLY A 434 -23.95 19.39 -26.44
CA GLY A 434 -23.75 19.13 -27.86
C GLY A 434 -22.30 18.89 -28.28
N PRO A 435 -22.06 18.55 -29.55
CA PRO A 435 -20.71 18.34 -30.06
C PRO A 435 -19.89 19.63 -30.03
N ILE A 436 -18.57 19.50 -29.91
CA ILE A 436 -17.64 20.61 -30.09
C ILE A 436 -17.34 20.87 -31.57
N ARG A 437 -17.02 22.12 -31.86
CA ARG A 437 -16.55 22.62 -33.16
C ARG A 437 -15.23 21.95 -33.56
N PRO A 438 -14.94 21.83 -34.86
CA PRO A 438 -13.68 21.28 -35.35
C PRO A 438 -12.43 21.96 -34.78
N GLU A 439 -12.45 23.29 -34.62
CA GLU A 439 -11.33 24.03 -34.04
C GLU A 439 -11.09 23.68 -32.56
N SER A 440 -12.16 23.58 -31.77
CA SER A 440 -12.11 23.14 -30.38
C SER A 440 -11.59 21.71 -30.24
N ARG A 441 -12.00 20.84 -31.17
CA ARG A 441 -11.49 19.46 -31.25
C ARG A 441 -9.99 19.42 -31.58
N LYS A 442 -9.53 20.30 -32.47
CA LYS A 442 -8.10 20.46 -32.80
C LYS A 442 -7.32 20.93 -31.58
N LEU A 443 -7.84 21.92 -30.84
CA LEU A 443 -7.23 22.40 -29.59
C LEU A 443 -7.10 21.28 -28.57
N MET A 444 -8.18 20.52 -28.29
CA MET A 444 -8.11 19.39 -27.34
C MET A 444 -7.09 18.31 -27.74
N ARG A 445 -6.95 18.01 -29.04
CA ARG A 445 -5.92 17.07 -29.52
C ARG A 445 -4.51 17.61 -29.31
N GLN A 446 -4.32 18.92 -29.51
CA GLN A 446 -3.05 19.58 -29.25
C GLN A 446 -2.70 19.53 -27.75
N GLU A 447 -3.62 19.88 -26.86
CA GLU A 447 -3.44 19.81 -25.40
C GLU A 447 -3.04 18.41 -24.93
N ILE A 448 -3.71 17.37 -25.44
CA ILE A 448 -3.36 15.97 -25.12
C ILE A 448 -1.96 15.61 -25.61
N LYS A 449 -1.57 16.06 -26.80
CA LYS A 449 -0.23 15.82 -27.34
C LYS A 449 0.85 16.58 -26.57
N GLU A 450 0.57 17.79 -26.11
CA GLU A 450 1.49 18.58 -25.27
C GLU A 450 1.66 17.93 -23.89
N SER A 451 0.55 17.48 -23.29
CA SER A 451 0.53 16.72 -22.04
C SER A 451 1.34 15.41 -22.16
N GLU A 452 1.17 14.66 -23.25
CA GLU A 452 1.98 13.47 -23.54
C GLU A 452 3.46 13.83 -23.77
N GLY A 453 3.75 14.87 -24.55
CA GLY A 453 5.11 15.30 -24.84
C GLY A 453 5.88 15.67 -23.56
N LEU A 454 5.21 16.33 -22.60
CA LEU A 454 5.79 16.59 -21.28
C LEU A 454 6.06 15.30 -20.51
N PHE A 455 5.12 14.36 -20.49
CA PHE A 455 5.32 13.07 -19.84
C PHE A 455 6.49 12.30 -20.47
N TYR A 456 6.55 12.24 -21.80
CA TYR A 456 7.65 11.61 -22.52
C TYR A 456 8.99 12.23 -22.16
N LYS A 457 9.05 13.57 -22.08
CA LYS A 457 10.25 14.27 -21.63
C LYS A 457 10.67 13.84 -20.24
N ARG A 458 9.75 13.80 -19.26
CA ARG A 458 10.08 13.40 -17.87
C ARG A 458 10.61 11.97 -17.79
N VAL A 459 9.99 11.04 -18.52
CA VAL A 459 10.45 9.64 -18.53
C VAL A 459 11.79 9.51 -19.26
N ALA A 460 11.96 10.18 -20.41
CA ALA A 460 13.19 10.19 -21.17
C ALA A 460 14.37 10.73 -20.35
N ASP A 461 14.17 11.85 -19.65
CA ASP A 461 15.17 12.45 -18.76
C ASP A 461 15.53 11.50 -17.60
N ALA A 462 14.53 10.90 -16.95
CA ALA A 462 14.73 10.01 -15.80
C ALA A 462 15.39 8.67 -16.17
N ARG A 463 14.98 8.05 -17.28
CA ARG A 463 15.48 6.74 -17.73
C ARG A 463 16.66 6.85 -18.69
N LYS A 464 17.04 8.07 -19.09
CA LYS A 464 18.11 8.36 -20.06
C LYS A 464 17.89 7.64 -21.40
N ILE A 465 16.67 7.69 -21.91
CA ILE A 465 16.30 7.08 -23.20
C ILE A 465 15.82 8.15 -24.20
N PRO A 466 16.11 8.01 -25.50
CA PRO A 466 15.56 8.92 -26.51
C PRO A 466 14.03 8.87 -26.56
N ILE A 467 13.38 10.02 -26.71
CA ILE A 467 11.91 10.12 -26.82
C ILE A 467 11.36 9.26 -27.97
N SER A 468 12.07 9.17 -29.09
CA SER A 468 11.67 8.34 -30.24
C SER A 468 11.63 6.84 -29.90
N THR A 469 12.57 6.37 -29.07
CA THR A 469 12.59 5.00 -28.57
C THR A 469 11.49 4.80 -27.53
N LEU A 470 11.31 5.78 -26.63
CA LEU A 470 10.25 5.75 -25.62
C LEU A 470 8.87 5.59 -26.27
N ASP A 471 8.52 6.45 -27.22
CA ASP A 471 7.23 6.43 -27.90
C ASP A 471 6.93 5.08 -28.57
N LYS A 472 7.91 4.56 -29.32
CA LYS A 472 7.76 3.30 -30.06
C LYS A 472 7.62 2.08 -29.14
N ARG A 473 8.40 2.02 -28.05
CA ARG A 473 8.53 0.80 -27.22
C ARG A 473 7.67 0.81 -25.96
N PHE A 474 7.58 1.94 -25.26
CA PHE A 474 6.97 2.02 -23.92
C PHE A 474 5.84 3.06 -23.81
N GLY A 475 5.72 3.94 -24.81
CA GLY A 475 4.71 4.98 -24.88
C GLY A 475 3.35 4.51 -25.39
N GLN A 476 2.56 5.46 -25.86
CA GLN A 476 1.23 5.27 -26.45
C GLN A 476 0.18 4.68 -25.50
N GLY A 477 0.46 4.73 -24.20
CA GLY A 477 -0.41 4.21 -23.13
C GLY A 477 -0.24 2.73 -22.80
N ARG A 478 0.78 2.04 -23.32
CA ARG A 478 1.02 0.60 -23.05
C ARG A 478 1.30 0.33 -21.58
N VAL A 479 0.77 -0.78 -21.06
CA VAL A 479 1.04 -1.31 -19.72
C VAL A 479 1.95 -2.53 -19.78
N PHE A 480 2.77 -2.72 -18.75
CA PHE A 480 3.80 -3.75 -18.67
C PHE A 480 3.90 -4.33 -17.26
N THR A 481 4.44 -5.54 -17.15
CA THR A 481 4.90 -6.06 -15.86
C THR A 481 6.22 -5.41 -15.44
N SER A 482 6.49 -5.42 -14.15
CA SER A 482 7.74 -4.90 -13.59
C SER A 482 8.94 -5.72 -14.06
N SER A 483 8.78 -7.05 -14.21
CA SER A 483 9.81 -7.95 -14.76
C SER A 483 10.25 -7.51 -16.17
N GLN A 484 9.30 -7.11 -17.02
CA GLN A 484 9.60 -6.60 -18.36
C GLN A 484 10.31 -5.25 -18.30
N PHE A 485 9.84 -4.32 -17.46
CA PHE A 485 10.50 -3.03 -17.29
C PHE A 485 11.90 -3.14 -16.70
N LEU A 486 12.17 -4.13 -15.85
CA LEU A 486 13.52 -4.37 -15.33
C LEU A 486 14.47 -4.79 -16.46
N LYS A 487 14.06 -5.76 -17.29
CA LYS A 487 14.84 -6.22 -18.47
C LYS A 487 15.19 -5.05 -19.40
N GLU A 488 14.25 -4.11 -19.54
CA GLU A 488 14.37 -2.95 -20.41
C GLU A 488 14.98 -1.71 -19.73
N LYS A 489 15.41 -1.82 -18.47
CA LYS A 489 15.97 -0.72 -17.66
C LYS A 489 15.02 0.48 -17.52
N MET A 490 13.72 0.23 -17.51
CA MET A 490 12.66 1.20 -17.21
C MET A 490 12.31 1.23 -15.71
N ILE A 491 12.80 0.26 -14.94
CA ILE A 491 12.98 0.33 -13.48
C ILE A 491 14.40 -0.16 -13.14
N ASP A 492 14.83 0.05 -11.89
CA ASP A 492 16.22 -0.19 -11.48
C ASP A 492 16.42 -1.52 -10.74
N SER A 493 15.42 -1.98 -9.99
CA SER A 493 15.53 -3.23 -9.24
C SER A 493 14.16 -3.84 -8.92
N ILE A 494 14.15 -5.16 -8.73
CA ILE A 494 13.00 -5.91 -8.22
C ILE A 494 13.41 -6.57 -6.90
N THR A 495 12.68 -6.25 -5.84
CA THR A 495 12.90 -6.79 -4.49
C THR A 495 11.64 -6.55 -3.66
N ASP A 496 11.52 -7.22 -2.52
CA ASP A 496 10.55 -6.85 -1.50
C ASP A 496 10.95 -5.55 -0.77
N PHE A 497 10.01 -4.96 -0.02
CA PHE A 497 10.23 -3.69 0.68
C PHE A 497 11.43 -3.74 1.65
N LEU A 498 11.64 -4.88 2.32
CA LEU A 498 12.77 -5.03 3.23
C LEU A 498 14.13 -5.11 2.49
N GLY A 499 14.19 -5.69 1.29
CA GLY A 499 15.39 -5.67 0.47
C GLY A 499 15.76 -4.27 0.00
N LEU A 500 14.80 -3.43 -0.39
CA LEU A 500 15.03 -2.00 -0.65
C LEU A 500 15.68 -1.31 0.56
N LEU A 501 15.21 -1.60 1.77
CA LEU A 501 15.80 -1.01 2.98
C LEU A 501 17.23 -1.50 3.26
N GLU A 502 17.58 -2.72 2.86
CA GLU A 502 18.98 -3.19 2.93
C GLU A 502 19.87 -2.47 1.91
N ASP A 503 19.40 -2.22 0.69
CA ASP A 503 20.12 -1.41 -0.29
C ASP A 503 20.36 0.02 0.21
N ILE A 504 19.33 0.64 0.79
CA ILE A 504 19.44 1.98 1.40
C ILE A 504 20.46 1.98 2.54
N LYS A 505 20.53 0.92 3.35
CA LYS A 505 21.56 0.79 4.40
C LYS A 505 22.97 0.76 3.82
N GLN A 506 23.18 0.02 2.75
CA GLN A 506 24.46 -0.08 2.07
C GLN A 506 24.88 1.29 1.51
N GLU A 507 23.96 2.00 0.84
CA GLU A 507 24.21 3.34 0.31
C GLU A 507 24.50 4.38 1.40
N LEU A 508 23.76 4.34 2.50
CA LEU A 508 23.98 5.21 3.65
C LEU A 508 25.15 4.75 4.56
N LYS A 509 25.84 3.65 4.21
CA LYS A 509 26.95 3.07 4.97
C LYS A 509 26.61 2.87 6.47
N THR A 510 25.41 2.36 6.74
CA THR A 510 24.88 2.17 8.10
C THR A 510 24.39 0.74 8.31
N GLN A 511 24.51 0.24 9.54
CA GLN A 511 23.96 -1.07 9.91
C GLN A 511 22.50 -1.01 10.36
N ARG A 512 21.99 0.18 10.68
CA ARG A 512 20.65 0.39 11.24
C ARG A 512 19.96 1.57 10.59
N LEU A 513 18.65 1.46 10.42
CA LEU A 513 17.76 2.53 10.00
C LEU A 513 16.66 2.69 11.05
N GLU A 514 16.20 3.93 11.20
CA GLU A 514 14.91 4.20 11.82
C GLU A 514 13.91 4.48 10.68
N ILE A 515 12.89 3.63 10.55
CA ILE A 515 11.86 3.80 9.52
C ILE A 515 10.74 4.63 10.11
N ARG A 516 10.38 5.72 9.45
CA ARG A 516 9.23 6.55 9.82
C ARG A 516 8.24 6.59 8.68
N TYR A 517 7.11 5.93 8.87
CA TYR A 517 5.97 6.06 7.97
C TYR A 517 5.28 7.39 8.21
N LEU A 518 5.06 8.14 7.15
CA LEU A 518 4.15 9.27 7.21
C LEU A 518 2.72 8.73 7.33
N PRO A 519 1.84 9.31 8.19
CA PRO A 519 0.48 8.84 8.29
C PRO A 519 -0.14 8.91 6.89
N THR A 520 -0.95 7.93 6.56
CA THR A 520 -1.87 7.99 5.43
C THR A 520 -2.95 9.04 5.73
N LEU A 521 -2.56 10.32 5.80
CA LEU A 521 -3.41 11.51 5.98
C LEU A 521 -4.59 11.36 6.95
N PHE A 522 -4.44 10.50 7.96
CA PHE A 522 -5.42 10.27 9.01
C PHE A 522 -4.94 11.05 10.23
N THR A 523 -5.52 12.22 10.43
CA THR A 523 -5.15 13.12 11.54
C THR A 523 -5.80 12.67 12.84
N PHE A 524 -5.31 13.17 13.98
CA PHE A 524 -5.97 13.00 15.28
C PHE A 524 -7.44 13.45 15.25
N GLN A 525 -7.78 14.44 14.43
CA GLN A 525 -9.16 14.86 14.19
C GLN A 525 -10.00 13.76 13.52
N ASN A 526 -9.44 13.03 12.55
CA ASN A 526 -10.11 11.88 11.94
C ASN A 526 -10.31 10.74 12.97
N PHE A 527 -9.36 10.56 13.91
CA PHE A 527 -9.52 9.63 15.04
C PHE A 527 -10.67 10.06 15.97
N LEU A 528 -10.71 11.33 16.42
CA LEU A 528 -11.80 11.83 17.26
C LEU A 528 -13.17 11.67 16.60
N ARG A 529 -13.28 11.88 15.28
CA ARG A 529 -14.50 11.65 14.50
C ARG A 529 -14.86 10.17 14.35
N SER A 530 -13.88 9.27 14.43
CA SER A 530 -14.10 7.81 14.38
C SER A 530 -14.56 7.22 15.71
N LEU A 531 -14.36 7.94 16.83
CA LEU A 531 -14.91 7.57 18.12
C LEU A 531 -16.42 7.90 18.12
N LYS A 532 -17.26 6.86 18.02
CA LYS A 532 -18.71 7.00 18.24
C LYS A 532 -18.98 7.53 19.66
N PRO A 533 -20.07 8.29 19.90
CA PRO A 533 -20.38 8.91 21.20
C PRO A 533 -20.41 7.96 22.41
N GLY A 534 -20.58 6.65 22.18
CA GLY A 534 -20.63 5.65 23.26
C GLY A 534 -19.29 5.37 23.98
N PHE A 535 -18.16 5.91 23.51
CA PHE A 535 -16.84 5.64 24.10
C PHE A 535 -16.61 6.39 25.43
N LEU A 536 -17.16 7.60 25.59
CA LEU A 536 -17.03 8.39 26.83
C LEU A 536 -18.01 7.95 27.92
N VAL A 537 -19.12 7.31 27.55
CA VAL A 537 -20.19 6.90 28.48
C VAL A 537 -19.86 5.61 29.23
N ASN A 538 -19.12 4.67 28.61
CA ASN A 538 -18.90 3.34 29.20
C ASN A 538 -17.61 3.19 30.03
N ARG A 539 -16.73 4.21 30.08
CA ARG A 539 -15.48 4.15 30.88
C ARG A 539 -15.41 5.15 32.05
N LEU A 540 -16.33 6.10 32.13
CA LEU A 540 -16.53 6.94 33.30
C LEU A 540 -17.74 6.42 34.09
N GLY A 541 -17.61 5.19 34.59
CA GLY A 541 -18.49 4.66 35.62
C GLY A 541 -18.19 5.37 36.94
N GLY A 542 -18.78 6.55 37.12
CA GLY A 542 -18.69 7.36 38.33
C GLY A 542 -19.49 8.63 38.16
N ASN A 543 -20.61 8.71 38.87
CA ASN A 543 -21.56 9.83 38.96
C ASN A 543 -20.98 11.20 38.56
N PHE A 544 -21.24 11.62 37.32
CA PHE A 544 -21.07 12.99 36.85
C PHE A 544 -22.43 13.52 36.37
N THR A 545 -23.45 13.44 37.23
CA THR A 545 -24.81 13.94 36.95
C THR A 545 -25.09 15.32 37.55
N SER A 546 -24.09 16.11 37.91
CA SER A 546 -24.34 17.36 38.65
C SER A 546 -23.62 18.62 38.18
N PHE A 547 -23.09 18.70 36.95
CA PHE A 547 -22.52 19.97 36.44
C PHE A 547 -22.64 20.14 34.92
N PHE A 548 -23.83 20.46 34.42
CA PHE A 548 -24.03 21.30 33.21
C PHE A 548 -25.49 21.81 33.21
N PRO A 549 -25.75 23.14 33.28
CA PRO A 549 -27.07 23.69 33.01
C PRO A 549 -27.34 23.76 31.50
N GLU A 550 -28.61 23.60 31.17
CA GLU A 550 -29.30 23.75 29.88
C GLU A 550 -28.76 24.85 28.96
N VAL A 551 -27.82 24.54 28.07
CA VAL A 551 -27.61 25.33 26.84
C VAL A 551 -27.20 24.36 25.73
N LEU A 552 -28.15 23.70 25.09
CA LEU A 552 -28.03 23.16 23.72
C LEU A 552 -29.37 22.61 23.19
N GLN A 553 -30.46 23.33 23.47
CA GLN A 553 -31.69 23.22 22.69
C GLN A 553 -32.12 24.63 22.27
N SER A 554 -31.58 25.12 21.16
CA SER A 554 -32.33 25.94 20.21
C SER A 554 -31.46 26.42 19.05
N THR A 555 -32.07 26.30 17.88
CA THR A 555 -31.92 27.16 16.70
C THR A 555 -30.66 27.09 15.85
N SER A 556 -30.95 26.67 14.62
CA SER A 556 -30.30 26.92 13.36
C SER A 556 -30.20 28.43 12.99
N ILE A 557 -29.30 28.70 12.01
CA ILE A 557 -29.25 29.83 11.06
C ILE A 557 -28.30 31.03 11.37
N LYS A 558 -27.45 31.30 10.35
CA LYS A 558 -26.91 32.57 9.79
C LYS A 558 -25.43 32.98 9.99
N MET A 559 -24.83 33.10 8.81
CA MET A 559 -23.64 33.80 8.30
C MET A 559 -23.20 35.15 8.91
N ILE A 560 -21.86 35.35 8.87
CA ILE A 560 -21.03 36.57 8.60
C ILE A 560 -20.69 37.54 9.76
N ASP A 561 -19.43 37.39 10.22
CA ASP A 561 -18.33 38.39 10.38
C ASP A 561 -18.41 39.49 11.48
N PRO A 562 -17.33 40.27 11.70
CA PRO A 562 -16.05 40.00 12.37
C PRO A 562 -15.93 40.77 13.72
N LEU A 563 -15.11 40.31 14.67
CA LEU A 563 -14.28 41.16 15.57
C LEU A 563 -13.52 40.34 16.62
N ARG A 564 -12.19 40.40 16.53
CA ARG A 564 -11.24 40.00 17.57
C ARG A 564 -11.51 40.77 18.87
N ARG A 565 -11.42 40.09 20.01
CA ARG A 565 -10.38 40.28 21.05
C ARG A 565 -10.83 39.72 22.40
N LYS A 566 -10.12 38.70 22.86
CA LYS A 566 -9.49 38.56 24.19
C LYS A 566 -9.45 37.08 24.56
N PHE A 567 -8.34 36.44 24.21
CA PHE A 567 -7.61 35.51 25.07
C PHE A 567 -6.23 35.36 24.41
N GLN A 568 -5.29 36.21 24.83
CA GLN A 568 -3.88 36.04 24.56
C GLN A 568 -3.35 34.99 25.53
N CYS A 569 -3.07 33.78 25.03
CA CYS A 569 -2.09 32.88 25.63
C CYS A 569 -0.88 32.85 24.69
N THR A 570 -0.05 33.90 24.78
CA THR A 570 1.11 34.15 23.92
C THR A 570 2.33 33.27 24.22
N GLU A 571 2.22 32.23 25.06
CA GLU A 571 3.32 31.29 25.35
C GLU A 571 3.09 29.87 24.79
N VAL A 572 1.95 29.60 24.14
CA VAL A 572 1.66 28.29 23.55
C VAL A 572 1.97 28.24 22.04
N GLU A 573 2.02 29.39 21.35
CA GLU A 573 2.24 29.44 19.90
C GLU A 573 3.71 29.26 19.48
N PHE A 574 4.68 29.46 20.38
CA PHE A 574 6.10 29.25 20.06
C PHE A 574 6.52 27.76 20.15
N LEU A 575 5.75 26.92 20.86
CA LEU A 575 5.95 25.47 20.94
C LEU A 575 5.26 24.68 19.82
N LEU A 576 4.49 25.35 18.96
CA LEU A 576 3.68 24.74 17.90
C LEU A 576 4.15 25.06 16.47
N GLN A 577 5.28 25.74 16.32
CA GLN A 577 5.85 26.01 15.00
C GLN A 577 6.94 24.98 14.67
N SER A 578 6.53 23.97 13.89
CA SER A 578 7.26 22.77 13.43
C SER A 578 7.26 21.57 14.38
N ALA A 579 6.10 20.91 14.46
CA ALA A 579 5.85 19.63 15.14
C ALA A 579 5.77 18.48 14.14
N PHE A 580 6.83 18.20 13.39
CA PHE A 580 6.79 17.28 12.23
C PHE A 580 6.28 15.86 12.57
N TRP A 581 6.36 15.36 13.83
CA TRP A 581 6.02 13.97 14.18
C TRP A 581 5.52 13.70 15.60
N ASN A 582 5.07 14.70 16.35
CA ASN A 582 4.75 14.44 17.76
C ASN A 582 3.37 13.77 17.91
N GLN A 583 3.41 12.43 17.98
CA GLN A 583 2.37 11.47 18.37
C GLN A 583 1.55 10.81 17.24
N GLY A 584 2.24 10.02 16.40
CA GLY A 584 1.67 8.97 15.55
C GLY A 584 2.50 7.70 15.63
#